data_AF-A0A925MG07-F1
#
_entry.id   AF-A0A925MG07-F1
#
_cell.length_a   1.000
_cell.length_b   1.000
_cell.length_c   1.000
_cell.angle_alpha   90.00
_cell.angle_beta   90.00
_cell.angle_gamma   90.00
#
_symmetry.space_group_name_H-M   'P 1'
#
loop_
_entity.id
_entity.type
_entity.pdbx_description
1 polymer ?
#
loop_
_entity_poly.entity_id
_entity_poly.type
_entity_poly.pdbx_seq_one_letter_code
_entity_poly.pdbx_strand_id
1 'polypeptide(L)'
;MADAPHDELSDPDLRRATAFDAGVSRQAIRLAKALEALADQLPNPWDESTDYFHGFAAALPATTALDAEAFRRALGVGARYEIHLSSAEDRLTALGNAQADWGDDIAGGFRQLAHVMHATLGELSLAFARGKGVVRVRLWLFGRSRDGMLVGLRSLSTET
;
A
#
# COMPACT_ATOMS: atom_id res chain seq x y z
N MET A 1 2.82 5.97 -37.08
CA MET A 1 1.51 5.91 -36.41
C MET A 1 1.83 5.70 -34.94
N ALA A 2 1.84 6.78 -34.15
CA ALA A 2 2.23 6.73 -32.75
C ALA A 2 1.10 6.09 -31.95
N ASP A 3 1.42 5.03 -31.22
CA ASP A 3 0.51 4.35 -30.31
C ASP A 3 0.19 5.30 -29.15
N ALA A 4 -1.10 5.49 -28.85
CA ALA A 4 -1.52 6.38 -27.79
C ALA A 4 -1.13 5.76 -26.43
N PRO A 5 -0.75 6.57 -25.42
CA PRO A 5 -0.48 6.05 -24.09
C PRO A 5 -1.76 5.38 -23.57
N HIS A 6 -1.66 4.09 -23.23
CA HIS A 6 -2.69 3.38 -22.51
C HIS A 6 -2.95 4.15 -21.21
N ASP A 7 -4.13 4.77 -21.12
CA ASP A 7 -4.58 5.50 -19.94
C ASP A 7 -4.75 4.48 -18.79
N GLU A 8 -3.71 4.30 -17.98
CA GLU A 8 -3.65 3.37 -16.83
C GLU A 8 -4.74 3.65 -15.78
N LEU A 9 -5.43 4.79 -15.89
CA LEU A 9 -6.62 5.15 -15.10
C LEU A 9 -7.93 4.50 -15.60
N SER A 10 -7.85 3.58 -16.57
CA SER A 10 -8.98 2.87 -17.16
C SER A 10 -9.45 1.64 -16.37
N ASP A 11 -8.71 1.18 -15.37
CA ASP A 11 -9.16 0.09 -14.50
C ASP A 11 -10.20 0.62 -13.48
N PRO A 12 -11.48 0.21 -13.58
CA PRO A 12 -12.53 0.64 -12.65
C PRO A 12 -12.27 0.17 -11.20
N ASP A 13 -11.46 -0.88 -10.99
CA ASP A 13 -11.10 -1.37 -9.66
C ASP A 13 -10.02 -0.49 -9.00
N LEU A 14 -9.13 0.13 -9.78
CA LEU A 14 -8.17 1.14 -9.29
C LEU A 14 -8.89 2.44 -8.86
N ARG A 15 -9.98 2.81 -9.55
CA ARG A 15 -10.86 3.93 -9.14
C ARG A 15 -11.70 3.60 -7.91
N ARG A 16 -12.12 2.35 -7.71
CA ARG A 16 -12.83 1.97 -6.47
C ARG A 16 -11.95 2.09 -5.24
N ALA A 17 -10.65 1.84 -5.37
CA ALA A 17 -9.75 1.95 -4.25
C ALA A 17 -9.49 3.42 -3.83
N THR A 18 -9.78 4.44 -4.66
CA THR A 18 -9.78 5.86 -4.22
C THR A 18 -11.10 6.28 -3.56
N ALA A 19 -12.17 5.48 -3.69
CA ALA A 19 -13.41 5.71 -3.00
C ALA A 19 -13.27 5.25 -1.54
N PHE A 20 -12.98 6.20 -0.65
CA PHE A 20 -13.15 5.97 0.77
C PHE A 20 -14.60 5.56 1.01
N ASP A 21 -14.78 4.28 1.35
CA ASP A 21 -16.10 3.68 1.46
C ASP A 21 -16.91 4.32 2.60
N ALA A 22 -18.24 4.13 2.57
CA ALA A 22 -19.15 4.61 3.61
C ALA A 22 -18.86 3.90 4.94
N GLY A 23 -17.91 4.44 5.71
CA GLY A 23 -17.40 3.81 6.93
C GLY A 23 -15.97 4.21 7.28
N VAL A 24 -15.20 4.76 6.35
CA VAL A 24 -13.83 5.23 6.63
C VAL A 24 -13.86 6.58 7.35
N SER A 25 -13.13 6.70 8.46
CA SER A 25 -13.09 7.95 9.22
C SER A 25 -12.32 9.05 8.48
N ARG A 26 -12.71 10.32 8.64
CA ARG A 26 -11.96 11.45 8.04
C ARG A 26 -10.52 11.54 8.52
N GLN A 27 -10.24 11.04 9.73
CA GLN A 27 -8.90 11.00 10.29
C GLN A 27 -8.03 9.97 9.54
N ALA A 28 -8.56 8.78 9.28
CA ALA A 28 -7.89 7.76 8.47
C ALA A 28 -7.57 8.27 7.05
N ILE A 29 -8.51 8.99 6.44
CA ILE A 29 -8.30 9.63 5.12
C ILE A 29 -7.15 10.64 5.16
N ARG A 30 -7.12 11.52 6.17
CA ARG A 30 -6.07 12.53 6.32
C ARG A 30 -4.72 11.89 6.56
N LEU A 31 -4.66 10.84 7.39
CA LEU A 31 -3.43 10.11 7.65
C LEU A 31 -2.93 9.42 6.37
N ALA A 32 -3.79 8.75 5.61
CA ALA A 32 -3.43 8.15 4.32
C ALA A 32 -2.81 9.18 3.36
N LYS A 33 -3.40 10.37 3.26
CA LYS A 33 -2.87 11.48 2.44
C LYS A 33 -1.54 12.03 2.96
N ALA A 34 -1.36 12.08 4.28
CA ALA A 34 -0.10 12.50 4.88
C ALA A 34 1.01 11.48 4.60
N LEU A 35 0.70 10.18 4.68
CA LEU A 35 1.62 9.10 4.30
C LEU A 35 1.96 9.16 2.81
N GLU A 36 0.99 9.43 1.93
CA GLU A 36 1.22 9.63 0.50
C GLU A 36 2.18 10.79 0.23
N ALA A 37 1.98 11.93 0.91
CA ALA A 37 2.87 13.08 0.78
C ALA A 37 4.29 12.79 1.29
N LEU A 38 4.44 11.95 2.32
CA LEU A 38 5.75 11.52 2.81
C LEU A 38 6.44 10.53 1.88
N ALA A 39 5.67 9.77 1.11
CA ALA A 39 6.15 8.80 0.14
C ALA A 39 6.27 9.39 -1.27
N ASP A 40 6.06 10.70 -1.44
CA ASP A 40 6.20 11.34 -2.74
C ASP A 40 7.62 11.11 -3.29
N GLN A 41 7.68 10.71 -4.56
CA GLN A 41 8.91 10.32 -5.26
C GLN A 41 9.68 9.12 -4.67
N LEU A 42 9.17 8.44 -3.65
CA LEU A 42 9.76 7.16 -3.21
C LEU A 42 9.34 6.05 -4.19
N PRO A 43 10.31 5.40 -4.86
CA PRO A 43 9.98 4.32 -5.79
C PRO A 43 9.43 3.12 -5.03
N ASN A 44 8.54 2.35 -5.63
CA ASN A 44 8.15 1.06 -5.09
C ASN A 44 9.37 0.10 -5.18
N PRO A 45 9.96 -0.32 -4.04
CA PRO A 45 11.15 -1.18 -4.05
C PRO A 45 10.82 -2.63 -4.42
N TRP A 46 9.54 -2.97 -4.54
CA TRP A 46 9.05 -4.28 -4.96
C TRP A 46 8.61 -4.30 -6.43
N ASP A 47 8.82 -3.23 -7.19
CA ASP A 47 8.50 -3.19 -8.61
C ASP A 47 9.75 -3.13 -9.49
N GLU A 48 9.72 -3.85 -10.61
CA GLU A 48 10.70 -3.78 -11.68
C GLU A 48 10.44 -2.60 -12.64
N SER A 49 9.18 -2.13 -12.70
CA SER A 49 8.78 -0.91 -13.41
C SER A 49 8.58 0.20 -12.38
N THR A 50 9.12 1.40 -12.57
CA THR A 50 9.05 2.42 -11.50
C THR A 50 7.62 2.91 -11.24
N ASP A 51 6.89 2.27 -10.32
CA ASP A 51 5.62 2.72 -9.77
C ASP A 51 5.81 3.44 -8.43
N TYR A 52 4.85 4.30 -8.08
CA TYR A 52 4.88 5.12 -6.87
C TYR A 52 3.74 4.76 -5.91
N PHE A 53 3.84 5.24 -4.68
CA PHE A 53 2.86 4.99 -3.64
C PHE A 53 1.69 5.99 -3.68
N HIS A 54 0.49 5.48 -3.41
CA HIS A 54 -0.73 6.26 -3.23
C HIS A 54 -1.37 5.96 -1.88
N GLY A 55 -1.94 6.97 -1.23
CA GLY A 55 -2.61 6.81 0.05
C GLY A 55 -3.88 5.98 -0.09
N PHE A 56 -4.14 5.11 0.88
CA PHE A 56 -5.43 4.42 1.00
C PHE A 56 -5.88 4.32 2.45
N ALA A 57 -7.20 4.20 2.62
CA ALA A 57 -7.79 3.80 3.89
C ALA A 57 -9.04 2.95 3.64
N ALA A 58 -9.25 1.97 4.50
CA ALA A 58 -10.38 1.04 4.40
C ALA A 58 -10.95 0.72 5.79
N ALA A 59 -12.25 0.46 5.83
CA ALA A 59 -12.93 0.10 7.06
C ALA A 59 -12.67 -1.37 7.40
N LEU A 60 -12.19 -1.62 8.61
CA LEU A 60 -12.13 -2.96 9.21
C LEU A 60 -12.51 -2.81 10.69
N PRO A 61 -13.60 -3.41 11.19
CA PRO A 61 -14.01 -3.25 12.59
C PRO A 61 -12.87 -3.64 13.53
N ALA A 62 -12.55 -2.83 14.55
CA ALA A 62 -11.41 -3.06 15.45
C ALA A 62 -11.39 -4.46 16.10
N THR A 63 -12.56 -5.08 16.28
CA THR A 63 -12.74 -6.43 16.82
C THR A 63 -12.44 -7.55 15.83
N THR A 64 -12.32 -7.25 14.54
CA THR A 64 -12.00 -8.22 13.50
C THR A 64 -10.48 -8.43 13.45
N ALA A 65 -10.03 -9.67 13.59
CA ALA A 65 -8.63 -10.02 13.37
C ALA A 65 -8.23 -9.76 11.91
N LEU A 66 -6.99 -9.34 11.69
CA LEU A 66 -6.47 -9.14 10.35
C LEU A 66 -5.97 -10.47 9.78
N ASP A 67 -6.70 -10.99 8.80
CA ASP A 67 -6.30 -12.12 7.97
C ASP A 67 -6.55 -11.83 6.48
N ALA A 68 -6.13 -12.74 5.60
CA ALA A 68 -6.29 -12.60 4.16
C ALA A 68 -7.74 -12.39 3.70
N GLU A 69 -8.71 -13.03 4.36
CA GLU A 69 -10.13 -12.95 3.99
C GLU A 69 -10.75 -11.63 4.45
N ALA A 70 -10.47 -11.21 5.68
CA ALA A 70 -10.87 -9.94 6.25
C ALA A 70 -10.29 -8.77 5.43
N PHE A 71 -9.00 -8.85 5.09
CA PHE A 71 -8.33 -7.88 4.21
C PHE A 71 -8.98 -7.82 2.83
N ARG A 72 -9.23 -8.98 2.22
CA ARG A 72 -9.90 -9.09 0.93
C ARG A 72 -11.26 -8.40 0.95
N ARG A 73 -12.10 -8.67 1.96
CA ARG A 73 -13.42 -8.06 2.12
C ARG A 73 -13.33 -6.55 2.32
N ALA A 74 -12.42 -6.09 3.19
CA ALA A 74 -12.25 -4.67 3.50
C ALA A 74 -11.83 -3.83 2.28
N LEU A 75 -11.04 -4.41 1.38
CA LEU A 75 -10.57 -3.73 0.16
C LEU A 75 -11.34 -4.12 -1.11
N GLY A 76 -12.36 -4.95 -1.01
CA GLY A 76 -13.13 -5.42 -2.17
C GLY A 76 -12.28 -6.17 -3.20
N VAL A 77 -11.21 -6.86 -2.77
CA VAL A 77 -10.35 -7.61 -3.68
C VAL A 77 -11.10 -8.86 -4.19
N GLY A 78 -11.14 -9.05 -5.50
CA GLY A 78 -11.84 -10.19 -6.10
C GLY A 78 -11.33 -11.56 -5.61
N ALA A 79 -12.21 -12.54 -5.50
CA ALA A 79 -11.89 -13.88 -5.00
C ALA A 79 -10.85 -14.65 -5.83
N ARG A 80 -10.61 -14.24 -7.08
CA ARG A 80 -9.59 -14.81 -7.97
C ARG A 80 -8.15 -14.53 -7.52
N TYR A 81 -7.95 -13.60 -6.59
CA TYR A 81 -6.63 -13.22 -6.10
C TYR A 81 -6.30 -13.89 -4.77
N GLU A 82 -5.10 -14.46 -4.68
CA GLU A 82 -4.49 -14.90 -3.44
C GLU A 82 -3.86 -13.69 -2.73
N ILE A 83 -4.15 -13.53 -1.44
CA ILE A 83 -3.58 -12.45 -0.61
C ILE A 83 -2.43 -13.03 0.19
N HIS A 84 -1.21 -12.58 -0.10
CA HIS A 84 -0.05 -12.87 0.73
C HIS A 84 0.15 -11.71 1.71
N LEU A 85 -0.15 -11.97 2.98
CA LEU A 85 0.03 -11.01 4.07
C LEU A 85 1.30 -11.36 4.86
N SER A 86 2.10 -10.35 5.17
CA SER A 86 3.35 -10.49 5.94
C SER A 86 3.59 -9.25 6.79
N SER A 87 4.46 -9.35 7.80
CA SER A 87 4.91 -8.16 8.54
C SER A 87 5.75 -7.24 7.64
N ALA A 88 5.60 -5.93 7.81
CA ALA A 88 6.39 -4.93 7.10
C ALA A 88 7.64 -4.45 7.86
N GLU A 89 7.79 -4.83 9.13
CA GLU A 89 8.79 -4.31 10.08
C GLU A 89 10.24 -4.43 9.54
N ASP A 90 10.65 -5.67 9.21
CA ASP A 90 12.01 -5.96 8.74
C ASP A 90 12.28 -5.30 7.39
N ARG A 91 11.26 -5.25 6.51
CA ARG A 91 11.39 -4.67 5.17
C ARG A 91 11.56 -3.15 5.23
N LEU A 92 10.75 -2.47 6.05
CA LEU A 92 10.88 -1.02 6.26
C LEU A 92 12.24 -0.67 6.86
N THR A 93 12.70 -1.46 7.83
CA THR A 93 14.03 -1.31 8.43
C THR A 93 15.13 -1.48 7.39
N ALA A 94 15.04 -2.51 6.54
CA ALA A 94 16.01 -2.74 5.47
C ALA A 94 16.05 -1.58 4.46
N LEU A 95 14.89 -1.09 4.00
CA LEU A 95 14.80 0.05 3.09
C LEU A 95 15.40 1.33 3.69
N GLY A 96 15.15 1.57 4.97
CA GLY A 96 15.75 2.69 5.69
C GLY A 96 17.28 2.61 5.81
N ASN A 97 17.87 1.43 5.61
CA ASN A 97 19.31 1.18 5.68
C ASN A 97 19.93 0.84 4.32
N ALA A 98 19.21 1.08 3.22
CA ALA A 98 19.66 0.77 1.87
C ALA A 98 20.35 1.98 1.18
N GLN A 99 21.12 2.77 1.94
CA GLN A 99 21.84 3.95 1.42
C GLN A 99 22.79 3.57 0.26
N ALA A 100 23.41 2.40 0.34
CA ALA A 100 24.32 1.91 -0.69
C ALA A 100 23.62 1.62 -2.03
N ASP A 101 22.34 1.22 -1.97
CA ASP A 101 21.57 0.80 -3.15
C ASP A 101 20.78 1.98 -3.75
N TRP A 102 20.24 2.87 -2.91
CA TRP A 102 19.29 3.92 -3.31
C TRP A 102 19.77 5.36 -3.05
N GLY A 103 20.91 5.54 -2.38
CA GLY A 103 21.38 6.84 -1.93
C GLY A 103 20.70 7.32 -0.63
N ASP A 104 21.28 8.35 -0.03
CA ASP A 104 20.88 8.85 1.29
C ASP A 104 19.47 9.45 1.31
N ASP A 105 19.06 10.12 0.24
CA ASP A 105 17.76 10.80 0.16
C ASP A 105 16.59 9.80 0.16
N ILE A 106 16.66 8.77 -0.69
CA ILE A 106 15.61 7.74 -0.77
C ILE A 106 15.58 6.90 0.51
N ALA A 107 16.73 6.43 0.98
CA ALA A 107 16.80 5.69 2.24
C ALA A 107 16.32 6.53 3.43
N GLY A 108 16.63 7.84 3.44
CA GLY A 108 16.12 8.80 4.41
C GLY A 108 14.60 8.96 4.38
N GLY A 109 14.02 9.04 3.19
CA GLY A 109 12.58 9.07 3.00
C GLY A 109 11.89 7.82 3.55
N PHE A 110 12.44 6.63 3.28
CA PHE A 110 11.91 5.39 3.87
C PHE A 110 12.04 5.33 5.38
N ARG A 111 13.15 5.83 5.97
CA ARG A 111 13.28 5.97 7.44
C ARG A 111 12.20 6.88 8.02
N GLN A 112 11.96 8.03 7.39
CA GLN A 112 10.94 8.98 7.83
C GLN A 112 9.54 8.37 7.72
N LEU A 113 9.22 7.71 6.61
CA LEU A 113 7.96 7.03 6.41
C LEU A 113 7.74 5.94 7.46
N ALA A 114 8.72 5.06 7.67
CA ALA A 114 8.66 4.01 8.69
C ALA A 114 8.41 4.60 10.08
N HIS A 115 9.14 5.65 10.45
CA HIS A 115 8.97 6.31 11.75
C HIS A 115 7.55 6.85 11.95
N VAL A 116 6.98 7.53 10.95
CA VAL A 116 5.61 8.06 11.04
C VAL A 116 4.59 6.92 11.09
N MET A 117 4.77 5.86 10.29
CA MET A 117 3.87 4.70 10.32
C MET A 117 3.88 4.01 11.69
N HIS A 118 5.04 3.74 12.30
CA HIS A 118 5.11 3.16 13.65
C HIS A 118 4.51 4.06 14.72
N ALA A 119 4.66 5.37 14.59
CA ALA A 119 4.12 6.32 15.56
C ALA A 119 2.59 6.43 15.51
N THR A 120 1.98 6.13 14.37
CA THR A 120 0.56 6.41 14.10
C THR A 120 -0.31 5.17 13.91
N LEU A 121 0.30 4.02 13.60
CA LEU A 121 -0.38 2.78 13.27
C LEU A 121 0.19 1.62 14.10
N GLY A 122 -0.67 0.66 14.45
CA GLY A 122 -0.27 -0.63 15.02
C GLY A 122 -0.10 -1.69 13.94
N GLU A 123 0.74 -2.70 14.23
CA GLU A 123 0.91 -3.93 13.43
C GLU A 123 1.12 -3.66 11.93
N LEU A 124 2.31 -3.12 11.59
CA LEU A 124 2.63 -2.81 10.20
C LEU A 124 2.73 -4.08 9.36
N SER A 125 2.01 -4.08 8.25
CA SER A 125 1.78 -5.21 7.38
C SER A 125 2.04 -4.84 5.92
N LEU A 126 2.49 -5.83 5.16
CA LEU A 126 2.66 -5.78 3.72
C LEU A 126 1.80 -6.88 3.08
N ALA A 127 0.97 -6.49 2.13
CA ALA A 127 0.09 -7.40 1.39
C ALA A 127 0.34 -7.34 -0.11
N PHE A 128 0.29 -8.50 -0.76
CA PHE A 128 0.30 -8.67 -2.21
C PHE A 128 -0.96 -9.42 -2.65
N ALA A 129 -1.66 -8.93 -3.68
CA ALA A 129 -2.75 -9.65 -4.32
C ALA A 129 -2.27 -10.29 -5.63
N ARG A 130 -1.89 -11.57 -5.55
CA ARG A 130 -1.36 -12.36 -6.68
C ARG A 130 -2.43 -13.23 -7.32
N GLY A 131 -2.21 -13.65 -8.55
CA GLY A 131 -3.11 -14.57 -9.24
C GLY A 131 -2.43 -15.22 -10.45
N LYS A 132 -2.97 -16.36 -10.90
CA LYS A 132 -2.41 -17.05 -12.07
C LYS A 132 -2.48 -16.16 -13.32
N GLY A 133 -1.32 -15.91 -13.95
CA GLY A 133 -1.21 -15.07 -15.14
C GLY A 133 -1.30 -13.56 -14.87
N VAL A 134 -1.20 -13.13 -13.61
CA VAL A 134 -1.20 -11.71 -13.23
C VAL A 134 0.25 -11.22 -13.18
N VAL A 135 0.59 -10.31 -14.08
CA VAL A 135 1.92 -9.67 -14.13
C VAL A 135 1.97 -8.41 -13.26
N ARG A 136 0.88 -7.63 -13.23
CA ARG A 136 0.77 -6.45 -12.33
C ARG A 136 0.04 -6.81 -11.05
N VAL A 137 0.82 -6.99 -9.99
CA VAL A 137 0.40 -7.34 -8.65
C VAL A 137 0.10 -6.08 -7.85
N ARG A 138 -1.04 -6.06 -7.15
CA ARG A 138 -1.37 -4.95 -6.25
C ARG A 138 -0.67 -5.16 -4.92
N LEU A 139 -0.07 -4.08 -4.42
CA LEU A 139 0.69 -4.05 -3.18
C LEU A 139 0.05 -3.06 -2.20
N TRP A 140 0.04 -3.42 -0.91
CA TRP A 140 -0.33 -2.51 0.18
C TRP A 140 0.66 -2.60 1.32
N LEU A 141 1.21 -1.45 1.71
CA LEU A 141 1.97 -1.25 2.94
C LEU A 141 1.08 -0.49 3.91
N PHE A 142 0.70 -1.08 5.05
CA PHE A 142 -0.33 -0.50 5.90
C PHE A 142 -0.18 -0.91 7.35
N GLY A 143 -0.95 -0.25 8.20
CA GLY A 143 -1.17 -0.70 9.57
C GLY A 143 -2.59 -0.40 9.98
N ARG A 144 -2.88 -0.68 11.25
CA ARG A 144 -4.18 -0.44 11.84
C ARG A 144 -4.18 0.85 12.65
N SER A 145 -5.10 1.76 12.37
CA SER A 145 -5.31 2.93 13.20
C SER A 145 -5.97 2.53 14.53
N ARG A 146 -5.92 3.44 15.52
CA ARG A 146 -6.56 3.23 16.83
C ARG A 146 -8.07 2.94 16.73
N ASP A 147 -8.74 3.50 15.73
CA ASP A 147 -10.18 3.29 15.50
C ASP A 147 -10.47 1.98 14.73
N GLY A 148 -9.45 1.18 14.47
CA GLY A 148 -9.53 -0.11 13.78
C GLY A 148 -9.39 -0.03 12.26
N MET A 149 -9.33 1.16 11.67
CA MET A 149 -9.24 1.34 10.21
C MET A 149 -7.90 0.84 9.66
N LEU A 150 -7.92 0.25 8.47
CA LEU A 150 -6.69 0.01 7.71
C LEU A 150 -6.27 1.32 7.05
N VAL A 151 -5.02 1.72 7.24
CA VAL A 151 -4.48 2.96 6.69
C VAL A 151 -3.06 2.71 6.21
N GLY A 152 -2.73 3.23 5.03
CA GLY A 152 -1.38 3.10 4.51
C GLY A 152 -1.23 3.58 3.08
N LEU A 153 -0.31 2.92 2.40
CA LEU A 153 0.08 3.16 1.03
C LEU A 153 -0.22 1.94 0.18
N ARG A 154 -0.58 2.17 -1.08
CA ARG A 154 -0.71 1.13 -2.09
C ARG A 154 0.14 1.47 -3.31
N SER A 155 0.53 0.45 -4.04
CA SER A 155 1.19 0.60 -5.33
C SER A 155 0.88 -0.61 -6.21
N LEU A 156 1.42 -0.61 -7.42
CA LEU A 156 1.49 -1.77 -8.29
C LEU A 156 2.93 -2.27 -8.31
N SER A 157 3.09 -3.57 -8.54
CA SER A 157 4.37 -4.25 -8.66
C SER A 157 4.28 -5.18 -9.87
N THR A 158 5.25 -5.08 -10.76
CA THR A 158 5.40 -5.95 -11.91
C THR A 158 6.22 -7.16 -11.46
N GLU A 159 5.63 -8.36 -11.52
CA GLU A 159 6.30 -9.63 -11.26
C GLU A 159 6.41 -10.41 -12.59
N THR A 160 7.63 -10.79 -13.01
CA THR A 160 7.91 -11.61 -14.21
C THR A 160 8.08 -13.09 -13.92
#